data_AF-A0A0F9WXT8-F1
#
_entry.id   AF-A0A0F9WXT8-F1
#
_cell.length_a   1.000
_cell.length_b   1.000
_cell.length_c   1.000
_cell.angle_alpha   90.00
_cell.angle_beta   90.00
_cell.angle_gamma   90.00
#
_symmetry.space_group_name_H-M   'P 1'
#
loop_
_entity.id
_entity.type
_entity.pdbx_description
1 polymer ?
#
loop_
_entity_poly.entity_id
_entity_poly.type
_entity_poly.pdbx_seq_one_letter_code
_entity_poly.pdbx_strand_id
1 'polypeptide(L)'
;MRLPKKITAQYLRNKKACEEEVEQFTRVFPNGAEVTRANVIKAQRAKLDLDWFIGSVTGTIERFDEEWKVLYLRCRNRQIGKETYHKAVRELEREHILTAFGVK
;
A
#
# COMPACT_ATOMS: atom_id res chain seq x y z
N MET A 1 -12.58 -11.09 -7.92
CA MET A 1 -11.61 -10.62 -8.95
C MET A 1 -10.32 -11.41 -8.79
N ARG A 2 -9.68 -11.88 -9.88
CA ARG A 2 -8.31 -12.42 -9.83
C ARG A 2 -7.32 -11.27 -10.06
N LEU A 3 -6.40 -11.10 -9.11
CA LEU A 3 -5.26 -10.18 -9.25
C LEU A 3 -4.28 -10.72 -10.29
N PRO A 4 -3.68 -9.86 -11.13
CA PRO A 4 -2.65 -10.31 -12.07
C PRO A 4 -1.38 -10.70 -11.30
N LYS A 5 -0.63 -11.67 -11.83
CA LYS A 5 0.68 -12.05 -11.27
C LYS A 5 1.67 -10.88 -11.21
N LYS A 6 1.55 -9.96 -12.17
CA LYS A 6 2.41 -8.78 -12.31
C LYS A 6 1.56 -7.53 -12.47
N ILE A 7 1.79 -6.55 -11.61
CA ILE A 7 1.21 -5.22 -11.71
C ILE A 7 1.97 -4.44 -12.77
N THR A 8 1.25 -3.86 -13.72
CA THR A 8 1.82 -3.03 -14.80
C THR A 8 1.21 -1.64 -14.78
N ALA A 9 1.86 -0.68 -15.43
CA ALA A 9 1.30 0.66 -15.62
C ALA A 9 -0.08 0.59 -16.29
N GLN A 10 -0.25 -0.31 -17.27
CA GLN A 10 -1.54 -0.52 -17.93
C GLN A 10 -2.62 -1.02 -16.95
N TYR A 11 -2.26 -1.92 -16.04
CA TYR A 11 -3.19 -2.38 -15.01
C TYR A 11 -3.64 -1.24 -14.09
N LEU A 12 -2.70 -0.38 -13.67
CA LEU A 12 -3.00 0.78 -12.83
C LEU A 12 -3.91 1.80 -13.56
N ARG A 13 -3.65 2.08 -14.84
CA ARG A 13 -4.53 2.91 -15.68
C ARG A 13 -5.93 2.33 -15.80
N ASN A 14 -6.05 1.02 -16.01
CA ASN A 14 -7.35 0.33 -16.07
C ASN A 14 -8.10 0.41 -14.72
N LYS A 15 -7.36 0.51 -13.61
CA LYS A 15 -7.89 0.75 -12.27
C LYS A 15 -8.15 2.23 -11.97
N LYS A 16 -7.97 3.12 -12.95
CA LYS A 16 -8.14 4.57 -12.84
C LYS A 16 -7.17 5.22 -11.85
N ALA A 17 -5.94 4.73 -11.78
CA ALA A 17 -4.85 5.45 -11.10
C ALA A 17 -4.64 6.82 -11.77
N CYS A 18 -4.30 7.83 -10.97
CA CYS A 18 -3.90 9.14 -11.49
C CYS A 18 -2.61 9.01 -12.31
N GLU A 19 -2.45 9.82 -13.36
CA GLU A 19 -1.28 9.76 -14.24
C GLU A 19 0.05 9.95 -13.48
N GLU A 20 0.09 10.85 -12.49
CA GLU A 20 1.28 11.06 -11.65
C GLU A 20 1.74 9.78 -10.93
N GLU A 21 0.79 9.00 -10.38
CA GLU A 21 1.08 7.72 -9.74
C GLU A 21 1.52 6.66 -10.75
N VAL A 22 0.92 6.66 -11.94
CA VAL A 22 1.31 5.73 -13.02
C VAL A 22 2.72 6.03 -13.52
N GLU A 23 3.08 7.31 -13.69
CA GLU A 23 4.43 7.75 -14.07
C GLU A 23 5.45 7.40 -12.98
N GLN A 24 5.12 7.69 -11.72
CA GLN A 24 5.97 7.32 -10.59
C GLN A 24 6.17 5.80 -10.51
N PHE A 25 5.11 5.03 -10.68
CA PHE A 25 5.19 3.58 -10.72
C PHE A 25 6.08 3.11 -11.86
N THR A 26 5.90 3.65 -13.07
CA THR A 26 6.68 3.30 -14.25
C THR A 26 8.16 3.62 -14.07
N ARG A 27 8.49 4.73 -13.42
CA ARG A 27 9.88 5.07 -13.08
C ARG A 27 10.53 4.07 -12.11
N VAL A 28 9.76 3.56 -11.14
CA VAL A 28 10.26 2.60 -10.13
C VAL A 28 10.28 1.16 -10.67
N PHE A 29 9.32 0.82 -11.53
CA PHE A 29 9.06 -0.50 -12.08
C PHE A 29 8.74 -0.40 -13.59
N PRO A 30 9.74 -0.11 -14.44
CA PRO A 30 9.53 0.13 -15.86
C PRO A 30 8.92 -1.07 -16.59
N ASN A 31 9.21 -2.28 -16.12
CA ASN A 31 8.69 -3.52 -16.68
C ASN A 31 7.47 -4.07 -15.91
N GLY A 32 6.94 -3.32 -14.94
CA GLY A 32 5.97 -3.81 -13.95
C GLY A 32 6.60 -4.56 -12.78
N ALA A 33 5.79 -4.90 -11.78
CA ALA A 33 6.24 -5.50 -10.53
C ALA A 33 5.34 -6.66 -10.10
N GLU A 34 5.95 -7.75 -9.67
CA GLU A 34 5.23 -8.77 -8.89
C GLU A 34 5.02 -8.25 -7.46
N VAL A 35 3.91 -8.61 -6.82
CA VAL A 35 3.69 -8.23 -5.42
C VAL A 35 4.51 -9.15 -4.54
N THR A 36 5.68 -8.67 -4.13
CA THR A 36 6.61 -9.34 -3.23
C THR A 36 7.03 -8.39 -2.11
N ARG A 37 7.51 -8.91 -0.98
CA ARG A 37 8.00 -8.09 0.15
C ARG A 37 9.02 -7.04 -0.30
N ALA A 38 9.97 -7.43 -1.15
CA ALA A 38 10.98 -6.51 -1.68
C ALA A 38 10.36 -5.39 -2.53
N ASN A 39 9.40 -5.70 -3.41
CA ASN A 39 8.76 -4.72 -4.28
C ASN A 39 7.82 -3.80 -3.51
N VAL A 40 7.11 -4.29 -2.50
CA VAL A 40 6.28 -3.46 -1.62
C VAL A 40 7.15 -2.46 -0.84
N ILE A 41 8.28 -2.93 -0.27
CA ILE A 41 9.24 -2.04 0.39
C ILE A 41 9.79 -0.99 -0.60
N LYS A 42 10.11 -1.39 -1.82
CA LYS A 42 10.59 -0.47 -2.86
C LYS A 42 9.53 0.57 -3.23
N ALA A 43 8.27 0.16 -3.39
CA ALA A 43 7.15 1.05 -3.68
C ALA A 43 6.91 2.05 -2.54
N GLN A 44 6.97 1.58 -1.30
CA GLN A 44 6.85 2.42 -0.11
C GLN A 44 7.97 3.47 -0.01
N ARG A 45 9.21 3.07 -0.30
CA ARG A 45 10.36 4.00 -0.35
C ARG A 45 10.22 5.03 -1.47
N ALA A 46 9.60 4.65 -2.58
CA ALA A 46 9.29 5.53 -3.68
C ALA A 46 8.05 6.43 -3.43
N LYS A 47 7.40 6.32 -2.27
CA LYS A 47 6.18 7.07 -1.89
C LYS A 47 5.00 6.86 -2.84
N LEU A 48 4.87 5.66 -3.42
CA LEU A 48 3.65 5.27 -4.13
C LEU A 48 2.48 5.16 -3.14
N ASP A 49 1.27 5.51 -3.59
CA ASP A 49 0.05 5.43 -2.79
C ASP A 49 -0.42 3.97 -2.66
N LEU A 50 0.10 3.31 -1.63
CA LEU A 50 -0.20 1.91 -1.34
C LEU A 50 -1.62 1.72 -0.80
N ASP A 51 -2.17 2.70 -0.09
CA ASP A 51 -3.53 2.64 0.46
C ASP A 51 -4.56 2.65 -0.67
N TRP A 52 -4.40 3.59 -1.62
CA TRP A 52 -5.21 3.61 -2.83
C TRP A 52 -5.10 2.30 -3.60
N PHE A 53 -3.89 1.76 -3.74
CA PHE A 53 -3.68 0.51 -4.45
C PHE A 53 -4.46 -0.63 -3.80
N ILE A 54 -4.34 -0.81 -2.48
CA ILE A 54 -5.09 -1.82 -1.72
C ILE A 54 -6.59 -1.64 -1.90
N GLY A 55 -7.11 -0.42 -1.69
CA GLY A 55 -8.54 -0.13 -1.81
C GLY A 55 -9.06 -0.45 -3.21
N SER A 56 -8.30 -0.09 -4.24
CA SER A 56 -8.68 -0.25 -5.65
C SER A 56 -8.57 -1.69 -6.15
N VAL A 57 -7.71 -2.53 -5.55
CA VAL A 57 -7.50 -3.92 -5.99
C VAL A 57 -8.23 -4.95 -5.15
N THR A 58 -8.36 -4.75 -3.84
CA THR A 58 -9.00 -5.71 -2.93
C THR A 58 -10.47 -5.41 -2.69
N GLY A 59 -10.93 -4.18 -2.97
CA GLY A 59 -12.27 -3.70 -2.57
C GLY A 59 -12.48 -3.71 -1.06
N THR A 60 -11.43 -3.97 -0.27
CA THR A 60 -11.48 -4.19 1.18
C THR A 60 -10.94 -2.93 1.85
N ILE A 61 -11.77 -1.91 1.99
CA ILE A 61 -11.42 -0.71 2.78
C ILE A 61 -11.87 -0.91 4.25
N GLU A 62 -12.84 -1.80 4.51
CA GLU A 62 -13.50 -1.88 5.82
C GLU A 62 -12.68 -2.53 6.95
N ARG A 63 -11.66 -3.36 6.63
CA ARG A 63 -10.90 -4.10 7.66
C ARG A 63 -9.79 -3.27 8.32
N PHE A 64 -9.49 -2.09 7.79
CA PHE A 64 -8.40 -1.22 8.25
C PHE A 64 -8.77 -0.35 9.45
N ASP A 65 -10.07 -0.24 9.77
CA ASP A 65 -10.55 0.76 10.71
C ASP A 65 -10.04 0.55 12.15
N GLU A 66 -9.99 -0.69 12.67
CA GLU A 66 -9.75 -0.91 14.10
C GLU A 66 -8.29 -0.77 14.53
N GLU A 67 -7.33 -1.42 13.85
CA GLU A 67 -5.91 -1.34 14.24
C GLU A 67 -5.33 0.06 14.01
N TRP A 68 -5.72 0.71 12.91
CA TRP A 68 -5.35 2.10 12.67
C TRP A 68 -6.02 3.05 13.66
N LYS A 69 -7.29 2.83 14.03
CA LYS A 69 -7.93 3.60 15.12
C LYS A 69 -7.18 3.46 16.41
N VAL A 70 -6.68 2.28 16.77
CA VAL A 70 -5.88 2.09 17.99
C VAL A 70 -4.60 2.92 17.92
N LEU A 71 -3.85 2.86 16.82
CA LEU A 71 -2.64 3.67 16.65
C LEU A 71 -2.94 5.18 16.64
N TYR A 72 -4.00 5.59 15.96
CA TYR A 72 -4.46 6.97 15.91
C TYR A 72 -4.87 7.49 17.29
N LEU A 73 -5.66 6.72 18.04
CA LEU A 73 -6.08 7.06 19.40
C LEU A 73 -4.87 7.15 20.34
N ARG A 74 -3.91 6.24 20.23
CA ARG A 74 -2.65 6.31 21.00
C ARG A 74 -1.86 7.57 20.66
N CYS A 75 -1.76 7.95 19.38
CA CYS A 75 -1.09 9.18 18.97
C CYS A 75 -1.84 10.43 19.45
N ARG A 76 -3.17 10.46 19.30
CA ARG A 76 -4.05 11.55 19.74
C ARG A 76 -3.98 11.76 21.26
N ASN A 77 -3.95 10.67 22.01
CA ASN A 77 -3.83 10.68 23.47
C ASN A 77 -2.37 10.83 23.95
N ARG A 78 -1.43 11.14 23.04
CA ARG A 78 0.01 11.33 23.32
C ARG A 78 0.71 10.14 24.00
N GLN A 79 0.16 8.93 23.86
CA GLN A 79 0.79 7.70 24.35
C GLN A 79 1.96 7.26 23.45
N ILE A 80 1.92 7.66 22.18
CA ILE A 80 3.01 7.49 21.22
C ILE A 80 3.28 8.81 20.50
N GLY A 81 4.51 9.01 20.04
CA GLY A 81 4.88 10.16 19.21
C GLY A 81 4.38 10.04 17.77
N LYS A 82 4.29 11.17 17.07
CA LYS A 82 3.89 11.22 15.65
C LYS A 82 4.78 10.35 14.76
N GLU A 83 6.08 10.33 15.02
CA GLU A 83 7.02 9.50 14.27
C GLU A 83 6.74 8.00 14.46
N THR A 84 6.51 7.57 15.71
CA THR A 84 6.13 6.19 16.04
C THR A 84 4.82 5.79 15.36
N TYR A 85 3.83 6.69 15.37
CA TYR A 85 2.57 6.49 14.66
C TYR A 85 2.78 6.25 13.16
N HIS A 86 3.49 7.15 12.47
CA HIS A 86 3.75 7.01 11.04
C HIS A 86 4.55 5.75 10.70
N LYS A 87 5.50 5.36 11.54
CA LYS A 87 6.27 4.13 11.35
C LYS A 87 5.39 2.88 11.50
N ALA A 88 4.56 2.83 12.52
CA ALA A 88 3.66 1.70 12.78
C ALA A 88 2.59 1.56 11.69
N VAL A 89 2.00 2.68 11.24
CA VAL A 89 1.06 2.72 10.12
C VAL A 89 1.69 2.12 8.86
N ARG A 90 2.89 2.59 8.49
CA ARG A 90 3.64 2.07 7.34
C ARG A 90 3.96 0.58 7.40
N GLU A 91 4.16 0.06 8.60
CA GLU A 91 4.43 -1.36 8.81
C GLU A 91 3.16 -2.19 8.66
N LEU A 92 2.05 -1.73 9.22
CA LEU A 92 0.72 -2.34 9.02
C LEU A 92 0.30 -2.35 7.55
N GLU A 93 0.45 -1.23 6.83
CA GLU A 93 0.19 -1.15 5.38
C GLU A 93 0.92 -2.25 4.63
N ARG A 94 2.22 -2.41 4.90
CA ARG A 94 3.07 -3.40 4.24
C ARG A 94 2.58 -4.81 4.52
N GLU A 95 2.42 -5.18 5.78
CA GLU A 95 2.00 -6.54 6.15
C GLU A 95 0.61 -6.87 5.60
N HIS A 96 -0.27 -5.87 5.51
CA HIS A 96 -1.59 -6.05 4.91
C HIS A 96 -1.50 -6.32 3.41
N ILE A 97 -0.68 -5.58 2.66
CA ILE A 97 -0.45 -5.85 1.23
C ILE A 97 0.11 -7.26 1.07
N LEU A 98 1.08 -7.64 1.89
CA LEU A 98 1.67 -8.98 1.78
C LEU A 98 0.63 -10.07 2.05
N THR A 99 -0.18 -9.89 3.10
CA THR A 99 -1.25 -10.82 3.46
C THR A 99 -2.35 -10.89 2.39
N ALA A 100 -2.83 -9.74 1.90
CA ALA A 100 -3.87 -9.67 0.87
C ALA A 100 -3.44 -10.32 -0.45
N PHE A 101 -2.13 -10.34 -0.72
CA PHE A 101 -1.54 -10.96 -1.90
C PHE A 101 -0.96 -12.35 -1.63
N GLY A 102 -1.13 -12.91 -0.43
CA GLY A 102 -0.66 -14.26 -0.07
C GLY A 102 0.87 -14.40 -0.03
N VAL A 103 1.59 -13.31 0.15
CA VAL A 103 3.05 -13.25 0.26
C VAL A 103 3.41 -13.44 1.73
N LYS A 104 4.14 -14.53 2.03
CA LYS A 104 4.69 -14.79 3.38
C LYS A 104 6.05 -14.10 3.54
#